data_AF-A0A945ZHK2-F1
#
_entry.id   AF-A0A945ZHK2-F1
#
_cell.length_a   1.000
_cell.length_b   1.000
_cell.length_c   1.000
_cell.angle_alpha   90.00
_cell.angle_beta   90.00
_cell.angle_gamma   90.00
#
_symmetry.space_group_name_H-M   'P 1'
#
loop_
_entity.id
_entity.type
_entity.pdbx_description
1 polymer ?
#
loop_
_entity_poly.entity_id
_entity_poly.type
_entity_poly.pdbx_seq_one_letter_code
_entity_poly.pdbx_strand_id
1 'polypeptide(L)' 'PRQSLADPDWFLKLRLGAGDEIRVCEYTNYCEGLDQKHKPVTCKLWDRVSLEEPGIRLTADNRRRMTAPGWRG' A
#
# COMPACT_ATOMS: atom_id res chain seq x y z
N PRO A 1 -9.50 5.64 -5.50
CA PRO A 1 -9.49 4.43 -6.37
C PRO A 1 -8.61 3.32 -5.79
N ARG A 2 -9.01 2.03 -5.90
CA ARG A 2 -8.26 0.88 -5.34
C ARG A 2 -6.80 0.84 -5.80
N GLN A 3 -6.55 1.21 -7.06
CA GLN A 3 -5.20 1.29 -7.62
C GLN A 3 -4.31 2.31 -6.88
N SER A 4 -4.81 3.50 -6.57
CA SER A 4 -4.04 4.51 -5.83
C SER A 4 -3.67 4.09 -4.40
N LEU A 5 -4.42 3.16 -3.80
CA LEU A 5 -4.06 2.57 -2.49
C LEU A 5 -3.03 1.45 -2.65
N ALA A 6 -3.16 0.64 -3.71
CA ALA A 6 -2.21 -0.43 -4.04
C ALA A 6 -0.83 0.15 -4.39
N ASP A 7 -0.79 1.27 -5.08
CA ASP A 7 0.42 1.97 -5.50
C ASP A 7 0.18 3.48 -5.57
N PRO A 8 0.54 4.25 -4.53
CA PRO A 8 0.35 5.71 -4.54
C PRO A 8 1.14 6.43 -5.64
N ASP A 9 2.28 5.87 -6.06
CA ASP A 9 3.21 6.48 -7.00
C ASP A 9 2.93 6.08 -8.46
N TRP A 10 1.87 5.31 -8.74
CA TRP A 10 1.63 4.69 -10.05
C TRP A 10 1.57 5.67 -11.22
N PHE A 11 1.02 6.87 -11.01
CA PHE A 11 1.02 7.91 -12.04
C PHE A 11 2.42 8.43 -12.35
N LEU A 12 3.27 8.57 -11.33
CA LEU A 12 4.64 9.02 -11.51
C LEU A 12 5.45 7.95 -12.27
N LYS A 13 5.30 6.68 -11.88
CA LYS A 13 5.91 5.53 -12.57
C LYS A 13 5.53 5.47 -14.04
N LEU A 14 4.24 5.58 -14.35
CA LEU A 14 3.75 5.62 -15.74
C LEU A 14 4.39 6.76 -16.54
N ARG A 15 4.44 7.98 -15.98
CA ARG A 15 5.03 9.14 -16.67
C ARG A 15 6.51 8.97 -16.95
N LEU A 16 7.23 8.23 -16.11
CA LEU A 16 8.66 7.99 -16.24
C LEU A 16 8.99 6.71 -17.05
N GLY A 17 7.97 6.02 -17.56
CA GLY A 17 8.18 4.78 -18.32
C GLY A 17 8.44 3.54 -17.47
N ALA A 18 8.38 3.65 -16.14
CA ALA A 18 8.57 2.56 -15.17
C ALA A 18 7.27 1.75 -14.95
N GLY A 19 6.60 1.37 -16.04
CA GLY A 19 5.29 0.71 -16.00
C GLY A 19 5.33 -0.69 -15.37
N ASP A 20 6.46 -1.37 -15.50
CA ASP A 20 6.76 -2.68 -14.93
C ASP A 20 6.94 -2.66 -13.41
N GLU A 21 7.26 -1.50 -12.83
CA GLU A 21 7.36 -1.31 -11.38
C GLU A 21 6.02 -0.99 -10.68
N ILE A 22 4.93 -0.90 -11.45
CA ILE A 22 3.60 -0.59 -10.90
C ILE A 22 3.07 -1.79 -10.13
N ARG A 23 2.76 -1.57 -8.84
CA ARG A 23 2.02 -2.54 -8.01
C ARG A 23 0.54 -2.54 -8.42
N VAL A 24 0.17 -3.42 -9.33
CA VAL A 24 -1.21 -3.56 -9.82
C VAL A 24 -2.11 -4.15 -8.73
N CYS A 25 -3.28 -3.54 -8.52
CA CYS A 25 -4.25 -4.04 -7.55
C CYS A 25 -4.78 -5.43 -7.96
N GLU A 26 -4.74 -6.38 -7.03
CA GLU A 26 -5.28 -7.74 -7.24
C GLU A 26 -6.80 -7.87 -7.02
N TYR A 27 -7.52 -6.77 -6.78
CA TYR A 27 -8.99 -6.74 -6.64
C TYR A 27 -9.62 -7.70 -5.61
N THR A 28 -8.87 -8.11 -4.59
CA THR A 28 -9.34 -9.04 -3.55
C THR A 28 -10.29 -8.45 -2.50
N ASN A 29 -10.72 -7.18 -2.65
CA ASN A 29 -11.54 -6.44 -1.69
C ASN A 29 -10.98 -6.38 -0.24
N TYR A 30 -9.68 -6.66 -0.05
CA TYR A 30 -9.02 -6.59 1.26
C TYR A 30 -9.21 -5.23 1.95
N CYS A 31 -9.00 -4.14 1.22
CA CYS A 31 -9.16 -2.78 1.73
C CYS A 31 -10.61 -2.47 2.14
N GLU A 32 -11.58 -2.97 1.38
CA GLU A 32 -13.01 -2.83 1.68
C GLU A 32 -13.39 -3.63 2.94
N GLY A 33 -12.85 -4.85 3.09
CA GLY A 33 -13.07 -5.65 4.29
C GLY A 33 -12.48 -5.03 5.57
N LEU A 34 -11.43 -4.23 5.45
CA LEU A 34 -10.91 -3.43 6.57
C LEU A 34 -11.85 -2.25 6.88
N ASP A 35 -12.32 -1.56 5.86
CA ASP A 35 -13.24 -0.44 5.97
C ASP A 35 -14.57 -0.84 6.63
N GLN A 36 -15.20 -1.92 6.15
CA GLN A 36 -16.44 -2.49 6.71
C GLN A 36 -16.31 -2.86 8.20
N LYS A 37 -15.10 -3.20 8.66
CA LYS A 37 -14.82 -3.56 10.07
C LYS A 37 -14.32 -2.37 10.89
N HIS A 38 -14.34 -1.16 10.35
CA HIS A 38 -13.79 0.06 10.95
C HIS A 38 -12.34 -0.13 11.43
N LYS A 39 -11.54 -0.85 10.63
CA LYS A 39 -10.10 -1.00 10.86
C LYS A 39 -9.34 -0.02 9.97
N PRO A 40 -8.13 0.40 10.36
CA PRO A 40 -7.28 1.21 9.49
C PRO A 40 -7.14 0.54 8.12
N VAL A 41 -7.51 1.28 7.07
CA VAL A 41 -7.54 0.81 5.68
C VAL A 41 -6.12 0.85 5.10
N THR A 42 -5.65 -0.31 4.68
CA THR A 42 -4.32 -0.55 4.11
C THR A 42 -4.45 -1.47 2.89
N CYS A 43 -3.37 -1.68 2.13
CA CYS A 43 -3.35 -2.68 1.06
C CYS A 43 -2.53 -3.92 1.44
N LYS A 44 -3.06 -5.11 1.19
CA LYS A 44 -2.34 -6.37 1.44
C LYS A 44 -1.02 -6.52 0.69
N LEU A 45 -0.82 -5.77 -0.41
CA LEU A 45 0.39 -5.84 -1.23
C LEU A 45 1.62 -5.26 -0.54
N TRP A 46 1.43 -4.39 0.45
CA TRP A 46 2.54 -3.68 1.09
C TRP A 46 2.40 -3.56 2.61
N ASP A 47 1.22 -3.82 3.16
CA ASP A 47 0.96 -3.52 4.57
C ASP A 47 1.77 -4.39 5.55
N ARG A 48 2.37 -5.49 5.12
CA ARG A 48 3.25 -6.34 5.95
C ARG A 48 4.72 -6.32 5.54
N VAL A 49 5.13 -5.44 4.62
CA VAL A 49 6.49 -5.42 4.08
C VAL A 49 7.40 -4.52 4.92
N SER A 50 8.55 -5.02 5.37
CA SER A 50 9.56 -4.23 6.11
C SER A 50 8.97 -3.49 7.32
N LEU A 51 8.33 -4.22 8.24
CA LEU A 51 7.67 -3.64 9.43
C LEU A 51 8.68 -3.07 10.45
N GLU A 52 9.93 -3.48 10.31
CA GLU A 52 11.09 -3.04 11.08
C GLU A 52 11.76 -1.77 10.53
N GLU A 53 11.28 -1.20 9.40
CA GLU A 53 11.83 0.02 8.82
C GLU A 53 11.70 1.19 9.82
N PRO A 54 12.81 1.87 10.19
CA PRO A 54 12.75 2.96 11.17
C PRO A 54 11.85 4.11 10.72
N GLY A 55 11.03 4.61 11.65
CA GLY A 55 10.20 5.80 11.41
C GLY A 55 8.90 5.54 10.64
N ILE A 56 8.59 4.30 10.28
CA ILE A 56 7.29 3.99 9.67
C ILE A 56 6.19 3.96 10.73
N ARG A 57 5.00 4.43 10.35
CA ARG A 57 3.83 4.34 11.22
C ARG A 57 3.18 2.96 11.07
N LEU A 58 3.03 2.25 12.17
CA LEU A 58 2.30 0.99 12.22
C LEU A 58 0.88 1.17 12.76
N THR A 59 0.02 0.18 12.51
CA THR A 59 -1.25 0.02 13.21
C THR A 59 -1.02 -0.21 14.70
N ALA A 60 -2.04 0.00 15.54
CA ALA A 60 -1.92 -0.14 17.00
C ALA A 60 -1.50 -1.54 17.48
N ASP A 61 -1.77 -2.58 16.68
CA ASP A 61 -1.34 -3.96 16.93
C ASP A 61 0.07 -4.27 16.37
N ASN A 62 0.75 -3.28 15.77
CA ASN A 62 2.05 -3.38 15.12
C ASN A 62 2.14 -4.42 13.99
N ARG A 63 1.00 -4.85 13.44
CA ARG A 63 0.96 -5.90 12.40
C ARG A 63 1.04 -5.37 10.98
N ARG A 64 0.76 -4.07 10.78
CA ARG A 64 0.62 -3.47 9.45
C ARG A 64 1.19 -2.06 9.38
N ARG A 65 1.77 -1.71 8.24
CA ARG A 65 2.11 -0.32 7.88
C ARG A 65 0.85 0.50 7.66
N MET A 66 0.89 1.76 8.06
CA MET A 66 -0.16 2.74 7.77
C MET A 66 0.06 3.45 6.43
N THR A 67 1.28 3.40 5.90
CA THR A 67 1.67 4.03 4.63
C THR A 67 2.41 3.04 3.74
N ALA A 68 2.20 3.16 2.43
CA ALA A 68 2.95 2.39 1.46
C ALA A 68 4.45 2.74 1.52
N PRO A 69 5.35 1.78 1.21
CA PRO A 69 6.74 2.09 0.93
C PRO A 69 6.83 3.10 -0.21
N GLY A 70 7.65 4.15 -0.02
CA GLY A 70 7.92 5.12 -1.07
C GLY A 70 8.67 4.48 -2.24
N TRP A 71 8.30 4.83 -3.46
CA TRP A 71 9.04 4.43 -4.65
C TRP A 71 10.37 5.20 -4.74
N ARG A 72 11.49 4.49 -4.99
CA ARG A 72 12.85 5.09 -5.00
C ARG A 72 13.50 5.19 -6.39
N GLY A 73 12.92 4.57 -7.42
CA GLY A 73 13.48 4.54 -8.78
C GLY A 73 14.74 3.71 -8.90
#